data_AF-A0A183F6P8-F1
#
_entry.id   AF-A0A183F6P8-F1
#
_cell.length_a   1.000
_cell.length_b   1.000
_cell.length_c   1.000
_cell.angle_alpha   90.00
_cell.angle_beta   90.00
_cell.angle_gamma   90.00
#
_symmetry.space_group_name_H-M   'P 1'
#
loop_
_entity.id
_entity.type
_entity.pdbx_description
1 polymer ?
#
loop_
_entity_poly.entity_id
_entity_poly.type
_entity_poly.pdbx_seq_one_letter_code
_entity_poly.pdbx_strand_id
1 'polypeptide(L)'
;MDLVLKGSCPREVHFHVKKIPVNELPRTEADCSRWLNELWLQKESVLESYYSEPKHYQRKFPLEKGQKVWKNTREPRKLEFVKKFCFFFWLFVVSVVAYHMTFLRVLQVCSIYFVVAFFVIKFLYGSLDRCVLHRWKRSTTAIP
;
A
#
# COMPACT_ATOMS: atom_id res chain seq x y z
N MET A 1 7.70 -19.28 2.15
CA MET A 1 8.74 -19.25 3.20
C MET A 1 10.02 -18.56 2.71
N ASP A 2 10.49 -18.77 1.47
CA ASP A 2 11.69 -18.08 0.94
C ASP A 2 11.67 -16.55 0.93
N LEU A 3 10.55 -15.88 0.64
CA LEU A 3 10.49 -14.40 0.66
C LEU A 3 10.71 -13.81 2.07
N VAL A 4 10.23 -14.50 3.10
CA VAL A 4 10.36 -14.07 4.50
C VAL A 4 11.74 -14.45 5.06
N LEU A 5 12.30 -15.58 4.62
CA LEU A 5 13.59 -16.10 5.10
C LEU A 5 14.81 -15.53 4.36
N LYS A 6 14.72 -15.26 3.05
CA LYS A 6 15.84 -14.69 2.26
C LYS A 6 15.82 -13.18 2.14
N GLY A 7 14.75 -12.51 2.56
CA GLY A 7 14.63 -11.04 2.53
C GLY A 7 14.91 -10.40 1.17
N SER A 8 14.88 -11.19 0.09
CA SER A 8 15.26 -10.76 -1.26
C SER A 8 14.07 -10.05 -1.90
N CYS A 9 13.72 -8.89 -1.36
CA CYS A 9 12.71 -8.04 -1.95
C CYS A 9 13.28 -7.49 -3.26
N PRO A 10 12.56 -7.63 -4.40
CA PRO A 10 13.01 -7.04 -5.65
C PRO A 10 13.16 -5.53 -5.46
N ARG A 11 14.38 -5.03 -5.73
CA ARG A 11 14.72 -3.61 -5.52
C ARG A 11 13.81 -2.68 -6.32
N GLU A 12 13.37 -3.11 -7.50
CA GLU A 12 12.47 -2.36 -8.38
C GLU A 12 11.52 -3.31 -9.10
N VAL A 13 10.23 -2.94 -9.15
CA VAL A 13 9.21 -3.63 -9.93
C VAL A 13 8.63 -2.63 -10.92
N HIS A 14 8.72 -2.94 -12.21
CA HIS A 14 8.26 -2.08 -13.29
C HIS A 14 6.98 -2.66 -13.90
N PHE A 15 5.93 -1.84 -13.99
CA PHE A 15 4.65 -2.23 -14.58
C PHE A 15 4.47 -1.57 -15.94
N HIS A 16 4.24 -2.39 -16.98
CA HIS A 16 3.80 -1.92 -18.29
C HIS A 16 2.34 -2.31 -18.50
N VAL A 17 1.46 -1.32 -18.53
CA VAL A 17 0.01 -1.53 -18.69
C VAL A 17 -0.46 -0.83 -19.95
N LYS A 18 -0.92 -1.61 -20.93
CA LYS A 18 -1.50 -1.12 -22.18
C LYS A 18 -3.02 -1.33 -22.15
N LYS A 19 -3.78 -0.28 -22.50
CA LYS A 19 -5.24 -0.37 -22.66
C LYS A 19 -5.55 -0.62 -24.13
N ILE A 20 -6.33 -1.65 -24.40
CA ILE A 20 -6.78 -2.00 -25.75
C ILE A 20 -8.27 -1.63 -25.84
N PRO A 21 -8.70 -0.82 -26.83
CA PRO A 21 -10.11 -0.45 -26.99
C PRO A 21 -10.95 -1.64 -27.44
N VAL A 22 -12.22 -1.66 -27.05
CA VAL A 22 -13.14 -2.79 -27.35
C VAL A 22 -13.34 -3.00 -28.86
N ASN A 23 -13.23 -1.94 -29.65
CA ASN A 23 -13.38 -2.00 -31.11
C ASN A 23 -12.26 -2.77 -31.82
N GLU A 24 -11.10 -2.93 -31.18
CA GLU A 24 -9.97 -3.70 -31.72
C GLU A 24 -10.11 -5.21 -31.47
N LEU A 25 -11.11 -5.65 -30.69
CA LEU A 25 -11.30 -7.06 -30.42
C LEU A 25 -11.91 -7.79 -31.64
N PRO A 26 -11.32 -8.92 -32.06
CA PRO A 26 -11.94 -9.78 -33.06
C PRO A 26 -13.27 -10.36 -32.54
N ARG A 27 -14.22 -10.56 -33.47
CA ARG A 27 -15.58 -11.02 -33.14
C ARG A 27 -15.73 -12.55 -33.21
N THR A 28 -14.78 -13.23 -33.85
CA THR A 28 -14.80 -14.68 -34.10
C THR A 28 -13.76 -15.38 -33.22
N GLU A 29 -14.10 -16.53 -32.66
CA GLU A 29 -13.22 -17.30 -31.76
C GLU A 29 -11.86 -17.68 -32.39
N ALA A 30 -11.87 -18.12 -33.64
CA ALA A 30 -10.64 -18.47 -34.38
C ALA A 30 -9.73 -17.24 -34.61
N ASP A 31 -10.31 -16.06 -34.75
CA ASP A 31 -9.57 -14.80 -34.91
C ASP A 31 -9.10 -14.27 -33.56
N CYS A 32 -9.87 -14.48 -32.49
CA CYS A 32 -9.46 -14.20 -31.11
C CYS A 32 -8.18 -14.95 -30.73
N SER A 33 -8.11 -16.25 -31.03
CA SER A 33 -6.93 -17.07 -30.69
C SER A 33 -5.68 -16.56 -31.43
N ARG A 34 -5.79 -16.25 -32.72
CA ARG A 34 -4.70 -15.70 -33.52
C ARG A 34 -4.26 -14.32 -33.02
N TRP A 35 -5.21 -13.44 -32.73
CA TRP A 35 -4.95 -12.11 -32.19
C TRP A 35 -4.27 -12.15 -30.82
N LEU A 36 -4.70 -13.05 -29.93
CA LEU A 36 -4.07 -13.21 -28.62
C LEU A 36 -2.63 -13.71 -28.73
N ASN A 37 -2.36 -14.65 -29.64
CA ASN A 37 -1.00 -15.13 -29.90
C ASN A 37 -0.10 -14.02 -30.45
N GLU A 38 -0.60 -13.20 -31.36
CA GLU A 38 0.14 -12.05 -31.89
C GLU A 38 0.46 -11.03 -30.78
N LEU A 39 -0.51 -10.71 -29.92
CA LEU A 39 -0.28 -9.85 -28.75
C LEU A 39 0.73 -10.44 -27.77
N TRP A 40 0.71 -11.77 -27.59
CA TRP A 40 1.68 -12.45 -26.75
C TRP A 40 3.09 -12.35 -27.32
N LEU A 41 3.27 -12.59 -28.62
CA LEU A 41 4.57 -12.45 -29.30
C LEU A 41 5.11 -11.01 -29.19
N GLN A 42 4.25 -10.01 -29.39
CA GLN A 42 4.62 -8.61 -29.21
C GLN A 42 5.05 -8.32 -27.76
N LYS A 43 4.32 -8.84 -26.77
CA LYS A 43 4.70 -8.71 -25.36
C LYS A 43 6.07 -9.35 -25.07
N GLU A 44 6.33 -10.55 -25.58
CA GLU A 44 7.60 -11.25 -25.37
C GLU A 44 8.77 -10.51 -26.01
N SER A 45 8.63 -9.99 -27.23
CA SER A 45 9.69 -9.19 -27.87
C SER A 45 10.02 -7.89 -27.10
N VAL A 46 9.00 -7.22 -26.56
CA VAL A 46 9.19 -6.04 -25.70
C VAL A 46 9.91 -6.44 -24.40
N LEU A 47 9.54 -7.57 -23.81
CA LEU A 47 10.13 -8.07 -22.59
C LEU A 47 11.60 -8.47 -22.80
N GLU A 48 11.91 -9.12 -23.92
CA GLU A 48 13.27 -9.45 -24.34
C GLU A 48 14.12 -8.20 -24.51
N SER A 49 13.60 -7.17 -25.20
CA SER A 49 14.27 -5.87 -25.33
C SER A 49 14.52 -5.17 -23.99
N TYR A 50 13.63 -5.37 -23.02
CA TYR A 50 13.79 -4.81 -21.67
C TYR A 50 14.87 -5.53 -20.87
N TYR A 51 15.00 -6.84 -21.02
CA TYR A 51 15.99 -7.66 -20.32
C TYR A 51 17.35 -7.72 -21.02
N SER A 52 17.44 -7.37 -22.30
CA SER A 52 18.71 -7.30 -23.04
C SER A 52 19.68 -6.25 -22.47
N GLU A 53 19.15 -5.20 -21.85
CA GLU A 53 19.96 -4.17 -21.17
C GLU A 53 20.54 -4.74 -19.84
N PRO A 54 21.88 -4.87 -19.73
CA PRO A 54 22.50 -5.46 -18.54
C PRO A 54 22.35 -4.57 -17.30
N LYS A 55 22.25 -3.25 -17.47
CA LYS A 55 22.13 -2.30 -16.37
C LYS A 55 20.68 -2.14 -15.94
N HIS A 56 20.33 -2.71 -14.78
CA HIS A 56 18.97 -2.64 -14.21
C HIS A 56 18.34 -1.24 -14.21
N TYR A 57 19.11 -0.19 -13.91
CA TYR A 57 18.62 1.19 -13.83
C TYR A 57 18.40 1.87 -15.20
N GLN A 58 18.92 1.27 -16.29
CA GLN A 58 18.75 1.77 -17.65
C GLN A 58 17.60 1.07 -18.39
N ARG A 59 17.13 -0.07 -17.86
CA ARG A 59 15.98 -0.80 -18.40
C ARG A 59 14.74 0.08 -18.39
N LYS A 60 14.18 0.31 -19.58
CA LYS A 60 12.96 1.09 -19.77
C LYS A 60 12.13 0.44 -20.85
N PHE A 61 10.82 0.40 -20.64
CA PHE A 61 9.90 0.04 -21.70
C PHE A 61 9.89 1.14 -22.77
N PRO A 62 9.78 0.78 -24.06
CA PRO A 62 9.61 1.75 -25.13
C PRO A 62 8.32 2.55 -24.88
N LEU A 63 8.42 3.88 -24.88
CA LEU A 63 7.24 4.74 -24.72
C LEU A 63 6.58 4.97 -26.09
N GLU A 64 5.33 4.53 -26.24
CA GLU A 64 4.51 4.95 -27.37
C GLU A 64 4.06 6.42 -27.19
N LYS A 65 3.78 7.12 -28.31
CA LYS A 65 3.31 8.51 -28.28
C LYS A 65 2.03 8.63 -27.44
N GLY A 66 2.09 9.37 -26.34
CA GLY A 66 0.97 9.60 -25.42
C GLY A 66 0.99 8.75 -24.14
N GLN A 67 1.90 7.78 -24.01
CA GLN A 67 2.07 7.03 -22.77
C GLN A 67 2.70 7.90 -21.67
N LYS A 68 2.16 7.81 -20.45
CA LYS A 68 2.70 8.48 -19.25
C LYS A 68 3.33 7.44 -18.33
N VAL A 69 4.61 7.60 -18.02
CA VAL A 69 5.28 6.79 -16.99
C VAL A 69 4.82 7.31 -15.63
N TRP A 70 4.09 6.47 -14.90
CA TRP A 70 3.76 6.76 -13.51
C TRP A 70 5.02 6.56 -12.66
N LYS A 71 5.76 7.64 -12.42
CA LYS A 71 6.89 7.64 -11.49
C LYS A 71 6.39 7.99 -10.10
N ASN A 72 6.48 7.06 -9.16
CA ASN A 72 6.34 7.32 -7.73
C ASN A 72 7.58 8.05 -7.17
N THR A 73 8.07 9.08 -7.87
CA THR A 73 9.30 9.80 -7.52
C THR A 73 9.07 11.31 -7.45
N ARG A 74 7.81 11.72 -7.34
CA ARG A 74 7.48 13.07 -6.93
C ARG A 74 6.67 12.97 -5.66
N GLU A 75 7.33 12.58 -4.57
CA GLU A 75 6.89 13.14 -3.28
C GLU A 75 7.06 14.65 -3.46
N PRO A 76 5.97 15.43 -3.56
CA PRO A 76 6.14 16.86 -3.70
C PRO A 76 6.85 17.35 -2.44
N ARG A 77 7.82 18.27 -2.54
CA ARG A 77 8.47 18.88 -1.37
C ARG A 77 7.47 19.37 -0.31
N LYS A 78 6.25 19.69 -0.74
CA LYS A 78 5.09 19.98 0.13
C LYS A 78 4.73 18.82 1.06
N LEU A 79 4.72 17.57 0.57
CA LEU A 79 4.42 16.39 1.37
C LEU A 79 5.53 16.10 2.39
N GLU A 80 6.80 16.26 2.02
CA GLU A 80 7.91 16.15 2.97
C GLU A 80 7.82 17.20 4.07
N PHE A 81 7.49 18.44 3.71
CA PHE A 81 7.27 19.52 4.67
C PHE A 81 6.10 19.22 5.61
N VAL A 82 4.97 18.77 5.07
CA VAL A 82 3.78 18.40 5.87
C VAL A 82 4.11 17.24 6.82
N LYS A 83 4.85 16.22 6.36
CA LYS A 83 5.29 15.10 7.21
C LYS A 83 6.17 15.59 8.37
N LYS A 84 7.17 16.45 8.09
CA LYS A 84 8.05 17.03 9.12
C LYS A 84 7.26 17.90 10.10
N PHE A 85 6.39 18.77 9.60
CA PHE A 85 5.55 19.62 10.42
C PHE A 85 4.65 18.79 11.35
N CYS A 86 3.98 17.79 10.80
CA CYS A 86 3.13 16.87 11.56
C CYS A 86 3.93 16.17 12.67
N PHE A 87 5.14 15.68 12.36
CA PHE A 87 6.01 15.05 13.34
C PHE A 87 6.37 15.98 14.49
N PHE A 88 6.84 17.20 14.21
CA PHE A 88 7.20 18.16 15.25
C PHE A 88 5.99 18.66 16.04
N PHE A 89 4.86 18.88 15.37
CA PHE A 89 3.60 19.26 16.02
C PHE A 89 3.17 18.18 17.02
N TRP A 90 3.13 16.92 16.61
CA TRP A 90 2.76 15.82 17.51
C TRP A 90 3.78 15.61 18.63
N LEU A 91 5.09 15.75 18.36
CA LEU A 91 6.11 15.68 19.40
C LEU A 91 5.90 16.76 20.47
N PHE A 92 5.56 17.99 20.05
CA PHE A 92 5.26 19.10 20.94
C PHE A 92 3.99 18.83 21.76
N VAL A 93 2.89 18.42 21.11
CA VAL A 93 1.62 18.11 21.78
C VAL A 93 1.82 17.01 22.83
N VAL A 94 2.51 15.93 22.48
CA VAL A 94 2.82 14.83 23.41
C VAL A 94 3.65 15.33 24.59
N SER A 95 4.63 16.21 24.35
CA SER A 95 5.46 16.78 25.42
C SER A 95 4.65 17.67 26.37
N VAL A 96 3.75 18.50 25.84
CA VAL A 96 2.86 19.35 26.65
C VAL A 96 1.89 18.49 27.47
N VAL A 97 1.30 17.46 26.87
CA VAL A 97 0.41 16.52 27.58
C VAL A 97 1.18 15.77 28.67
N ALA A 98 2.39 15.28 28.38
CA ALA A 98 3.24 14.61 29.35
C ALA A 98 3.61 15.53 30.53
N TYR A 99 3.88 16.81 30.26
CA TYR A 99 4.12 17.81 31.30
C TYR A 99 2.88 18.02 32.19
N HIS A 100 1.70 18.24 31.59
CA HIS A 100 0.45 18.41 32.35
C HIS A 100 0.03 17.14 33.12
N MET A 101 0.45 15.96 32.64
CA MET A 101 0.31 14.70 33.34
C MET A 101 1.04 14.69 34.69
N THR A 102 2.08 15.50 34.90
CA THR A 102 2.78 15.55 36.20
C THR A 102 2.08 16.43 37.24
N PHE A 103 1.30 17.43 36.79
CA PHE A 103 0.65 18.40 37.67
C PHE A 103 -0.79 18.01 38.06
N LEU A 104 -1.55 17.41 37.12
CA LEU A 104 -2.97 17.14 37.30
C LEU A 104 -3.25 15.67 37.65
N ARG A 105 -3.52 15.38 38.94
CA ARG A 105 -3.87 14.03 39.43
C ARG A 105 -5.08 13.40 38.73
N VAL A 106 -6.08 14.20 38.34
CA VAL A 106 -7.25 13.70 37.59
C VAL A 106 -6.85 13.17 36.21
N LEU A 107 -5.95 13.88 35.52
CA LEU A 107 -5.46 13.47 34.20
C LEU A 107 -4.62 12.18 34.28
N GLN A 108 -3.87 12.00 35.37
CA GLN A 108 -3.13 10.76 35.64
C GLN A 108 -4.06 9.55 35.78
N VAL A 109 -5.09 9.65 36.62
CA VAL A 109 -6.04 8.53 36.84
C VAL A 109 -6.78 8.18 35.55
N CYS A 110 -7.24 9.17 34.78
CA CYS A 110 -7.85 8.94 33.47
C CYS A 110 -6.88 8.26 32.50
N SER A 111 -5.63 8.71 32.43
CA SER A 111 -4.61 8.13 31.54
C SER A 111 -4.29 6.69 31.91
N ILE A 112 -4.14 6.39 33.20
CA ILE A 112 -3.93 5.02 33.72
C ILE A 112 -5.13 4.14 33.38
N TYR A 113 -6.36 4.62 33.58
CA TYR A 113 -7.57 3.90 33.20
C TYR A 113 -7.57 3.53 31.70
N PHE A 114 -7.26 4.49 30.82
CA PHE A 114 -7.19 4.24 29.38
C PHE A 114 -6.11 3.23 29.00
N VAL A 115 -4.92 3.30 29.62
CA VAL A 115 -3.83 2.34 29.40
C VAL A 115 -4.26 0.94 29.84
N VAL A 116 -4.81 0.81 31.05
CA VAL A 116 -5.29 -0.48 31.57
C VAL A 116 -6.39 -1.04 30.68
N ALA A 117 -7.39 -0.23 30.28
CA ALA A 117 -8.44 -0.66 29.37
C ALA A 117 -7.87 -1.13 28.02
N PHE A 118 -6.88 -0.42 27.47
CA PHE A 118 -6.23 -0.82 26.23
C PHE A 118 -5.49 -2.15 26.37
N PHE A 119 -4.75 -2.37 27.46
CA PHE A 119 -4.08 -3.63 27.74
C PHE A 119 -5.06 -4.78 27.95
N VAL A 120 -6.15 -4.56 28.68
CA VAL A 120 -7.22 -5.56 28.87
C VAL A 120 -7.85 -5.93 27.54
N ILE A 121 -8.17 -4.95 26.69
CA ILE A 121 -8.73 -5.23 25.36
C ILE A 121 -7.73 -5.99 24.48
N LYS A 122 -6.45 -5.61 24.50
CA LYS A 122 -5.41 -6.34 23.77
C LYS A 122 -5.21 -7.75 24.30
N PHE A 123 -5.25 -7.95 25.61
CA PHE A 123 -5.09 -9.27 26.22
C PHE A 123 -6.27 -10.18 25.87
N LEU A 124 -7.50 -9.68 25.94
CA LEU A 124 -8.71 -10.47 25.70
C LEU A 124 -8.98 -10.73 24.21
N TYR A 125 -8.71 -9.75 23.33
CA TYR A 125 -9.10 -9.81 21.91
C TYR A 125 -7.92 -9.82 20.95
N GLY A 126 -6.68 -9.71 21.44
CA GLY A 126 -5.45 -9.60 20.64
C GLY A 126 -5.23 -8.21 20.04
N SER A 127 -6.29 -7.61 19.47
CA SER A 127 -6.27 -6.26 18.92
C SER A 127 -7.66 -5.62 18.92
N LEU A 128 -7.70 -4.28 18.85
CA LEU A 128 -8.95 -3.50 18.84
C LEU A 128 -9.85 -3.88 17.65
N ASP A 129 -9.28 -4.18 16.49
CA ASP A 129 -10.02 -4.61 15.29
C ASP A 129 -10.79 -5.93 15.54
N ARG A 130 -10.17 -6.91 16.19
CA ARG A 130 -10.82 -8.18 16.54
C ARG A 130 -11.92 -8.00 17.58
N CYS A 131 -11.77 -7.07 18.52
CA CYS A 131 -12.81 -6.72 19.48
C CYS A 131 -14.04 -6.13 18.78
N VAL A 132 -13.85 -5.18 17.86
CA VAL A 132 -14.93 -4.58 17.08
C VAL A 132 -15.62 -5.63 16.20
N LEU A 133 -14.85 -6.50 15.54
CA LEU A 133 -15.37 -7.60 14.73
C LEU A 133 -16.19 -8.60 15.55
N HIS A 134 -15.71 -8.96 16.75
CA HIS A 134 -16.43 -9.86 17.64
C HIS A 134 -17.75 -9.24 18.13
N ARG A 135 -17.75 -7.95 18.47
CA ARG A 135 -18.98 -7.22 18.83
C ARG A 135 -19.95 -7.13 17.66
N TRP A 136 -19.46 -6.83 16.46
CA TRP A 136 -20.28 -6.77 15.25
C TRP A 136 -20.92 -8.13 14.90
N LYS A 137 -20.14 -9.21 14.98
CA LYS A 137 -20.63 -10.58 14.75
C LYS A 137 -21.71 -10.98 15.76
N ARG A 138 -21.53 -10.62 17.04
CA ARG A 138 -22.52 -10.85 18.10
C ARG A 138 -23.82 -10.07 17.85
N SER A 139 -23.73 -8.83 17.36
CA SER A 139 -24.89 -8.02 17.01
C SER A 139 -25.66 -8.55 15.79
N THR A 140 -24.98 -9.17 14.82
CA THR A 140 -25.64 -9.74 13.63
C THR A 140 -26.30 -11.08 13.92
N THR A 141 -25.77 -11.88 14.84
CA THR A 141 -26.43 -13.13 15.31
C THR A 141 -27.57 -12.90 16.30
N ALA A 142 -27.72 -11.67 16.82
CA ALA A 142 -28.77 -11.31 17.77
C ALA A 142 -30.01 -10.67 17.10
N ILE A 143 -30.00 -10.54 15.77
CA ILE A 143 -31.17 -10.13 14.98
C ILE A 143 -31.80 -11.43 14.47
N PRO A 144 -33.03 -11.78 14.90
CA PRO A 144 -33.73 -12.99 14.44
C PRO A 144 -34.10 -12.93 12.95
#